data_AF-A0A430R9L4-F1
#
_entry.id   AF-A0A430R9L4-F1
#
_cell.length_a   1.000
_cell.length_b   1.000
_cell.length_c   1.000
_cell.angle_alpha   90.00
_cell.angle_beta   90.00
_cell.angle_gamma   90.00
#
_symmetry.space_group_name_H-M   'P 1'
#
loop_
_entity.id
_entity.type
_entity.pdbx_description
1 polymer ?
#
loop_
_entity_poly.entity_id
_entity_poly.type
_entity_poly.pdbx_seq_one_letter_code
_entity_poly.pdbx_strand_id
1 'polypeptide(L)'
;MPLTAAYLRDRFLRGIPLEDREGRPFPDAYLEEAIKDAQAWFTRAFGVLFEPTRVVLGHVPEVRLPQDGLPVIRGEGPDYEPDAWHGDRWALMKLPYGPIREVHYVALGLGANATPAVLEFPREWWQVARRRYALRLFPGWASVQMVQLAGVWTGVVAGNRRIPHGWRIAYDAGFQDVAEEEPDLAWAVAARAVILLLPTLAMLQEGALGSESVSVDGLSQSRSYPVSATSHRYSPYQTALERGLEDFLRTYFSIKGPRFFSA
;
A
#
# COMPACT_ATOMS: atom_id res chain seq x y z
N MET A 1 12.54 -13.52 -0.39
CA MET A 1 13.55 -12.87 0.50
C MET A 1 12.87 -11.65 1.08
N PRO A 2 12.47 -11.67 2.36
CA PRO A 2 11.71 -10.59 2.96
C PRO A 2 12.48 -9.27 2.88
N LEU A 3 11.73 -8.17 2.80
CA LEU A 3 12.28 -6.81 2.78
C LEU A 3 12.93 -6.52 4.14
N THR A 4 14.25 -6.65 4.19
CA THR A 4 15.07 -6.65 5.43
C THR A 4 16.30 -5.77 5.27
N ALA A 5 17.01 -5.50 6.37
CA ALA A 5 18.31 -4.83 6.33
C ALA A 5 19.29 -5.51 5.36
N ALA A 6 19.36 -6.85 5.39
CA ALA A 6 20.18 -7.63 4.46
C ALA A 6 19.81 -7.39 2.99
N TYR A 7 18.51 -7.32 2.68
CA TYR A 7 18.04 -6.99 1.33
C TYR A 7 18.57 -5.64 0.85
N LEU A 8 18.54 -4.61 1.70
CA LEU A 8 19.10 -3.29 1.36
C LEU A 8 20.62 -3.34 1.16
N ARG A 9 21.35 -4.02 2.06
CA ARG A 9 22.81 -4.18 2.00
C ARG A 9 23.24 -4.81 0.69
N ASP A 10 22.60 -5.92 0.31
CA ASP A 10 23.01 -6.72 -0.84
C ASP A 10 22.63 -6.09 -2.18
N ARG A 11 21.48 -5.40 -2.25
CA ARG A 11 20.89 -4.93 -3.51
C ARG A 11 21.13 -3.46 -3.80
N PHE A 12 21.18 -2.60 -2.77
CA PHE A 12 21.22 -1.15 -2.94
C PHE A 12 22.47 -0.50 -2.35
N LEU A 13 22.96 -1.01 -1.22
CA LEU A 13 24.09 -0.40 -0.51
C LEU A 13 25.42 -1.12 -0.80
N ARG A 14 25.47 -1.95 -1.85
CA ARG A 14 26.68 -2.68 -2.22
C ARG A 14 27.78 -1.70 -2.63
N GLY A 15 28.90 -1.74 -1.91
CA GLY A 15 30.04 -0.85 -2.13
C GLY A 15 29.94 0.49 -1.41
N ILE A 16 28.89 0.72 -0.62
CA ILE A 16 28.80 1.83 0.33
C ILE A 16 29.33 1.33 1.67
N PRO A 17 30.34 1.99 2.28
CA PRO A 17 30.80 1.63 3.61
C PRO A 17 29.69 1.83 4.65
N LEU A 18 29.40 0.78 5.43
CA LEU A 18 28.39 0.76 6.47
C LEU A 18 29.04 0.67 7.85
N GLU A 19 30.08 1.46 8.06
CA GLU A 19 30.85 1.57 9.30
C GLU A 19 31.13 3.06 9.59
N ASP A 20 31.22 3.45 10.85
CA ASP A 20 31.65 4.81 11.22
C ASP A 20 33.16 5.00 11.05
N ARG A 21 33.65 6.21 11.35
CA ARG A 21 35.09 6.55 11.22
C ARG A 21 35.97 5.73 12.16
N GLU A 22 35.39 5.24 13.25
CA GLU A 22 36.01 4.40 14.25
C GLU A 22 35.88 2.89 13.92
N GLY A 23 35.29 2.54 12.78
CA GLY A 23 35.09 1.16 12.31
C GLY A 23 33.93 0.43 12.98
N ARG A 24 33.02 1.13 13.67
CA ARG A 24 31.82 0.53 14.26
C ARG A 24 30.75 0.35 13.18
N PRO A 25 30.10 -0.81 13.10
CA PRO A 25 29.11 -1.07 12.06
C PRO A 25 27.87 -0.17 12.21
N PHE A 26 27.33 0.27 11.09
CA PHE A 26 26.05 0.93 11.02
C PHE A 26 24.95 -0.05 11.45
N PRO A 27 24.16 0.26 12.50
CA PRO A 27 23.20 -0.70 13.06
C PRO A 27 22.09 -1.07 12.08
N ASP A 28 21.73 -2.35 12.02
CA ASP A 28 20.62 -2.85 11.19
C ASP A 28 19.28 -2.22 11.57
N ALA A 29 19.09 -1.85 12.84
CA ALA A 29 17.88 -1.19 13.32
C ALA A 29 17.52 0.08 12.52
N TYR A 30 18.52 0.87 12.11
CA TYR A 30 18.28 2.07 11.30
C TYR A 30 17.86 1.73 9.86
N LEU A 31 18.39 0.63 9.30
CA LEU A 31 17.99 0.14 7.99
C LEU A 31 16.54 -0.37 8.03
N GLU A 32 16.18 -1.09 9.09
CA GLU A 32 14.81 -1.58 9.31
C GLU A 32 13.81 -0.44 9.58
N GLU A 33 14.22 0.59 10.32
CA GLU A 33 13.40 1.78 10.55
C GLU A 33 13.11 2.51 9.23
N ALA A 34 14.12 2.69 8.37
CA ALA A 34 13.93 3.28 7.05
C ALA A 34 12.99 2.44 6.15
N ILE A 35 13.02 1.11 6.26
CA ILE A 35 12.07 0.23 5.57
C ILE A 35 10.65 0.46 6.10
N LYS A 36 10.46 0.50 7.43
CA LYS A 36 9.15 0.76 8.05
C LYS A 36 8.59 2.11 7.63
N ASP A 37 9.42 3.15 7.61
CA ASP A 37 9.03 4.49 7.17
C ASP A 37 8.62 4.51 5.69
N ALA A 38 9.36 3.81 4.84
CA ALA A 38 9.02 3.65 3.44
C ALA A 38 7.69 2.91 3.27
N GLN A 39 7.50 1.76 3.94
CA GLN A 39 6.25 1.00 3.93
C GLN A 39 5.07 1.85 4.39
N ALA A 40 5.21 2.56 5.52
CA ALA A 40 4.17 3.43 6.05
C ALA A 40 3.79 4.55 5.06
N TRP A 41 4.75 5.09 4.31
CA TRP A 41 4.46 6.05 3.25
C TRP A 41 3.63 5.42 2.12
N PHE A 42 3.99 4.22 1.64
CA PHE A 42 3.21 3.50 0.62
C PHE A 42 1.81 3.12 1.10
N THR A 43 1.65 2.73 2.37
CA THR A 43 0.35 2.46 2.97
C THR A 43 -0.52 3.72 2.99
N ARG A 44 0.02 4.88 3.41
CA ARG A 44 -0.74 6.13 3.42
C ARG A 44 -1.08 6.64 2.02
N ALA A 45 -0.15 6.54 1.09
CA ALA A 45 -0.32 7.08 -0.26
C ALA A 45 -1.22 6.21 -1.14
N PHE A 46 -1.15 4.88 -0.98
CA PHE A 46 -1.77 3.95 -1.93
C PHE A 46 -2.61 2.86 -1.29
N GLY A 47 -2.69 2.78 0.04
CA GLY A 47 -3.43 1.71 0.73
C GLY A 47 -2.75 0.35 0.68
N VAL A 48 -1.46 0.29 0.37
CA VAL A 48 -0.72 -0.98 0.32
C VAL A 48 -0.43 -1.49 1.73
N LEU A 49 -0.81 -2.73 2.03
CA LEU A 49 -0.45 -3.42 3.27
C LEU A 49 0.68 -4.41 2.99
N PHE A 50 1.71 -4.40 3.84
CA PHE A 50 2.91 -5.22 3.68
C PHE A 50 2.87 -6.51 4.51
N GLU A 51 1.84 -6.67 5.33
CA GLU A 51 1.60 -7.85 6.16
C GLU A 51 0.13 -8.26 6.05
N PRO A 52 -0.20 -9.56 6.19
CA PRO A 52 -1.59 -10.00 6.17
C PRO A 52 -2.38 -9.35 7.30
N THR A 53 -3.41 -8.60 6.92
CA THR A 53 -4.19 -7.75 7.82
C THR A 53 -5.67 -7.89 7.47
N ARG A 54 -6.51 -8.04 8.48
CA ARG A 54 -7.96 -8.03 8.31
C ARG A 54 -8.46 -6.59 8.29
N VAL A 55 -9.23 -6.26 7.26
CA VAL A 55 -9.88 -4.96 7.10
C VAL A 55 -11.37 -5.14 7.29
N VAL A 56 -11.94 -4.40 8.23
CA VAL A 56 -13.38 -4.39 8.54
C VAL A 56 -13.92 -2.99 8.29
N LEU A 57 -14.79 -2.88 7.29
CA LEU A 57 -15.44 -1.64 6.90
C LEU A 57 -16.92 -1.68 7.29
N GLY A 58 -17.35 -0.69 8.07
CA GLY A 58 -18.71 -0.62 8.61
C GLY A 58 -18.97 -1.65 9.70
N HIS A 59 -20.24 -1.81 10.07
CA HIS A 59 -20.64 -2.68 11.17
C HIS A 59 -20.77 -4.16 10.72
N VAL A 60 -19.67 -4.90 10.76
CA VAL A 60 -19.64 -6.36 10.51
C VAL A 60 -19.80 -7.13 11.84
N PRO A 61 -20.72 -8.08 11.96
CA PRO A 61 -20.86 -8.91 13.16
C PRO A 61 -19.60 -9.76 13.42
N GLU A 62 -19.12 -9.82 14.67
CA GLU A 62 -17.91 -10.57 15.05
C GLU A 62 -17.99 -12.07 14.70
N VAL A 63 -19.19 -12.66 14.73
CA VAL A 63 -19.42 -14.07 14.32
C VAL A 63 -19.11 -14.32 12.84
N ARG A 64 -19.09 -13.28 12.00
CA ARG A 64 -18.74 -13.35 10.57
C ARG A 64 -17.25 -13.15 10.32
N LEU A 65 -16.48 -12.79 11.35
CA LEU A 65 -15.04 -12.60 11.22
C LEU A 65 -14.30 -13.90 11.58
N PRO A 66 -13.30 -14.31 10.78
CA PRO A 66 -12.43 -15.40 11.17
C PRO A 66 -11.70 -15.11 12.50
N GLN A 67 -11.34 -16.17 13.23
CA GLN A 67 -10.68 -16.10 14.55
C GLN A 67 -9.24 -16.62 14.45
N ASP A 68 -8.45 -15.98 13.58
CA ASP A 68 -7.09 -16.36 13.19
C ASP A 68 -6.00 -15.45 13.78
N GLY A 69 -6.37 -14.43 14.55
CA GLY A 69 -5.44 -13.54 15.24
C GLY A 69 -4.71 -12.54 14.33
N LEU A 70 -5.14 -12.37 13.08
CA LEU A 70 -4.58 -11.34 12.20
C LEU A 70 -4.79 -9.93 12.77
N PRO A 71 -3.84 -9.00 12.57
CA PRO A 71 -4.05 -7.59 12.86
C PRO A 71 -5.33 -7.08 12.20
N VAL A 72 -6.12 -6.26 12.90
CA VAL A 72 -7.41 -5.76 12.40
C VAL A 72 -7.37 -4.25 12.24
N ILE A 73 -7.66 -3.77 11.03
CA ILE A 73 -7.94 -2.37 10.73
C ILE A 73 -9.46 -2.21 10.60
N ARG A 74 -10.03 -1.28 11.37
CA ARG A 74 -11.44 -0.93 11.30
C ARG A 74 -11.61 0.44 10.65
N GLY A 75 -12.60 0.56 9.79
CA GLY A 75 -12.94 1.80 9.10
C GLY A 75 -14.43 1.91 8.85
N GLU A 76 -14.84 3.06 8.34
CA GLU A 76 -16.22 3.29 7.94
C GLU A 76 -16.59 2.50 6.68
N GLY A 77 -17.85 2.11 6.61
CA GLY A 77 -18.40 1.50 5.40
C GLY A 77 -18.45 2.53 4.27
N PRO A 78 -18.21 2.13 3.02
CA PRO A 78 -18.53 2.98 1.88
C PRO A 78 -20.02 3.28 1.79
N ASP A 79 -20.35 4.40 1.18
CA ASP A 79 -21.74 4.74 0.87
C ASP A 79 -22.31 3.81 -0.18
N TYR A 80 -23.58 3.46 -0.01
CA TYR A 80 -24.33 2.79 -1.05
C TYR A 80 -24.91 3.83 -2.00
N GLU A 81 -24.50 3.74 -3.26
CA GLU A 81 -25.02 4.55 -4.36
C GLU A 81 -25.93 3.69 -5.24
N PRO A 82 -27.24 3.99 -5.32
CA PRO A 82 -28.16 3.21 -6.15
C PRO A 82 -27.80 3.33 -7.65
N ASP A 83 -27.24 4.46 -8.09
CA ASP A 83 -26.75 4.69 -9.45
C ASP A 83 -25.69 3.68 -9.91
N ALA A 84 -24.98 3.04 -8.98
CA ALA A 84 -24.01 1.98 -9.29
C ALA A 84 -24.65 0.71 -9.86
N TRP A 85 -25.98 0.58 -9.78
CA TRP A 85 -26.77 -0.61 -10.16
C TRP A 85 -27.78 -0.35 -11.29
N HIS A 86 -27.83 0.86 -11.84
CA HIS A 86 -28.81 1.22 -12.87
C HIS A 86 -28.37 0.80 -14.28
N GLY A 87 -29.33 0.31 -15.08
CA GLY A 87 -29.11 -0.16 -16.44
C GLY A 87 -28.27 -1.43 -16.48
N ASP A 88 -27.27 -1.48 -17.36
CA ASP A 88 -26.33 -2.61 -17.48
C ASP A 88 -25.13 -2.49 -16.52
N ARG A 89 -25.17 -1.58 -15.54
CA ARG A 89 -24.08 -1.36 -14.59
C ARG A 89 -24.17 -2.31 -13.40
N TRP A 90 -23.00 -2.72 -12.96
CA TRP A 90 -22.80 -3.57 -11.80
C TRP A 90 -21.87 -2.87 -10.85
N ALA A 91 -22.16 -2.93 -9.55
CA ALA A 91 -21.39 -2.18 -8.57
C ALA A 91 -19.93 -2.62 -8.57
N LEU A 92 -19.06 -1.64 -8.82
CA LEU A 92 -17.62 -1.75 -8.65
C LEU A 92 -17.23 -0.83 -7.51
N MET A 93 -16.73 -1.41 -6.44
CA MET A 93 -16.31 -0.67 -5.26
C MET A 93 -14.81 -0.77 -5.09
N LYS A 94 -14.16 0.38 -4.93
CA LYS A 94 -12.75 0.42 -4.53
C LYS A 94 -12.67 0.29 -3.01
N LEU A 95 -11.83 -0.62 -2.56
CA LEU A 95 -11.51 -0.82 -1.15
C LEU A 95 -10.26 -0.01 -0.80
N PRO A 96 -10.17 0.52 0.43
CA PRO A 96 -9.12 1.45 0.82
C PRO A 96 -7.75 0.77 0.94
N TYR A 97 -7.71 -0.53 1.23
CA TYR A 97 -6.48 -1.27 1.41
C TYR A 97 -6.39 -2.50 0.52
N GLY A 98 -5.17 -2.84 0.11
CA GLY A 98 -4.87 -4.05 -0.65
C GLY A 98 -3.38 -4.43 -0.59
N PRO A 99 -2.96 -5.44 -1.36
CA PRO A 99 -3.77 -6.30 -2.25
C PRO A 99 -4.80 -7.13 -1.48
N ILE A 100 -5.96 -7.37 -2.10
CA ILE A 100 -7.02 -8.19 -1.50
C ILE A 100 -6.69 -9.68 -1.67
N ARG A 101 -6.65 -10.43 -0.57
CA ARG A 101 -6.41 -11.87 -0.56
C ARG A 101 -7.73 -12.64 -0.64
N GLU A 102 -8.60 -12.37 0.32
CA GLU A 102 -9.86 -13.07 0.52
C GLU A 102 -10.92 -12.10 1.07
N VAL A 103 -12.18 -12.29 0.67
CA VAL A 103 -13.32 -11.51 1.16
C VAL A 103 -14.25 -12.47 1.89
N HIS A 104 -14.49 -12.16 3.16
CA HIS A 104 -15.23 -13.01 4.10
C HIS A 104 -16.70 -12.63 4.18
N TYR A 105 -16.99 -11.33 4.07
CA TYR A 105 -18.33 -10.82 4.31
C TYR A 105 -18.60 -9.59 3.46
N VAL A 106 -19.78 -9.56 2.84
CA VAL A 106 -20.30 -8.41 2.09
C VAL A 106 -21.78 -8.28 2.37
N ALA A 107 -22.19 -7.15 2.92
CA ALA A 107 -23.58 -6.86 3.22
C ALA A 107 -23.91 -5.37 3.08
N LEU A 108 -25.20 -5.08 3.04
CA LEU A 108 -25.77 -3.75 3.00
C LEU A 108 -26.71 -3.58 4.20
N GLY A 109 -26.48 -2.52 4.98
CA GLY A 109 -27.31 -2.13 6.11
C GLY A 109 -27.97 -0.76 5.89
N LEU A 110 -29.11 -0.52 6.56
CA LEU A 110 -29.74 0.80 6.59
C LEU A 110 -29.06 1.67 7.66
N GLY A 111 -27.98 2.34 7.28
CA GLY A 111 -27.17 3.17 8.16
C GLY A 111 -26.06 2.41 8.89
N ALA A 112 -25.11 3.18 9.44
CA ALA A 112 -23.84 2.66 9.96
C ALA A 112 -24.01 1.55 11.03
N ASN A 113 -25.03 1.63 11.88
CA ASN A 113 -25.18 0.78 13.07
C ASN A 113 -26.41 -0.15 13.09
N ALA A 114 -27.28 -0.11 12.07
CA ALA A 114 -28.53 -0.88 12.12
C ALA A 114 -28.28 -2.40 12.03
N THR A 115 -28.70 -3.17 13.02
CA THR A 115 -28.59 -4.64 13.01
C THR A 115 -29.99 -5.27 13.00
N PRO A 116 -30.26 -6.32 12.19
CA PRO A 116 -29.35 -7.01 11.27
C PRO A 116 -29.05 -6.22 9.99
N ALA A 117 -28.10 -6.71 9.17
CA ALA A 117 -27.97 -6.21 7.80
C ALA A 117 -29.29 -6.44 7.05
N VAL A 118 -29.65 -5.50 6.18
CA VAL A 118 -30.87 -5.62 5.37
C VAL A 118 -30.67 -6.64 4.26
N LEU A 119 -29.44 -6.75 3.76
CA LEU A 119 -29.10 -7.65 2.69
C LEU A 119 -27.68 -8.16 2.88
N GLU A 120 -27.53 -9.48 2.98
CA GLU A 120 -26.24 -10.16 2.94
C GLU A 120 -26.06 -10.80 1.56
N PHE A 121 -24.90 -10.58 0.96
CA PHE A 121 -24.59 -11.15 -0.35
C PHE A 121 -23.96 -12.53 -0.12
N PRO A 122 -24.24 -13.52 -1.00
CA PRO A 122 -23.55 -14.80 -0.97
C PRO A 122 -22.26 -14.75 -1.82
N ARG A 123 -21.31 -15.65 -1.54
CA ARG A 123 -19.93 -15.60 -2.04
C ARG A 123 -19.82 -15.46 -3.56
N GLU A 124 -20.70 -16.11 -4.29
CA GLU A 124 -20.74 -16.12 -5.75
C GLU A 124 -21.11 -14.78 -6.37
N TRP A 125 -21.62 -13.83 -5.59
CA TRP A 125 -21.98 -12.49 -6.05
C TRP A 125 -20.81 -11.53 -6.15
N TRP A 126 -19.64 -11.87 -5.61
CA TRP A 126 -18.48 -10.97 -5.70
C TRP A 126 -17.27 -11.60 -6.36
N GLN A 127 -16.62 -10.75 -7.14
CA GLN A 127 -15.34 -11.01 -7.76
C GLN A 127 -14.34 -9.96 -7.30
N VAL A 128 -13.15 -10.43 -6.92
CA VAL A 128 -12.08 -9.57 -6.45
C VAL A 128 -11.15 -9.24 -7.61
N ALA A 129 -11.08 -7.96 -7.97
CA ALA A 129 -10.05 -7.45 -8.85
C ALA A 129 -8.81 -7.08 -8.00
N ARG A 130 -7.99 -8.10 -7.69
CA ARG A 130 -6.83 -7.99 -6.78
C ARG A 130 -5.92 -6.80 -7.11
N ARG A 131 -5.64 -6.60 -8.41
CA ARG A 131 -4.78 -5.53 -8.93
C ARG A 131 -5.36 -4.12 -8.89
N ARG A 132 -6.62 -3.92 -8.48
CA ARG A 132 -7.24 -2.58 -8.43
C ARG A 132 -7.84 -2.24 -7.07
N TYR A 133 -7.59 -3.13 -6.10
CA TYR A 133 -8.23 -3.13 -4.78
C TYR A 133 -9.74 -2.97 -4.93
N ALA A 134 -10.32 -3.66 -5.91
CA ALA A 134 -11.73 -3.45 -6.24
C ALA A 134 -12.54 -4.73 -6.06
N LEU A 135 -13.70 -4.57 -5.44
CA LEU A 135 -14.73 -5.57 -5.31
C LEU A 135 -15.79 -5.30 -6.37
N ARG A 136 -16.00 -6.26 -7.27
CA ARG A 136 -17.09 -6.22 -8.23
C ARG A 136 -18.22 -7.09 -7.72
N LEU A 137 -19.42 -6.52 -7.64
CA LEU A 137 -20.62 -7.25 -7.28
C LEU A 137 -21.45 -7.50 -8.55
N PHE A 138 -21.73 -8.77 -8.84
CA PHE A 138 -22.54 -9.22 -9.97
C PHE A 138 -23.20 -10.55 -9.58
N PRO A 139 -24.50 -10.75 -9.83
CA PRO A 139 -25.20 -11.99 -9.48
C PRO A 139 -24.59 -13.19 -10.19
N GLY A 140 -24.26 -14.25 -9.43
CA GLY A 140 -23.83 -15.52 -10.03
C GLY A 140 -24.92 -16.10 -10.95
N TRP A 141 -24.53 -16.90 -11.95
CA TRP A 141 -25.43 -17.44 -12.98
C TRP A 141 -26.71 -18.09 -12.44
N ALA A 142 -26.62 -18.85 -11.33
CA ALA A 142 -27.76 -19.47 -10.66
C ALA A 142 -28.72 -18.45 -10.00
N SER A 143 -28.20 -17.29 -9.59
CA SER A 143 -28.94 -16.27 -8.85
C SER A 143 -29.64 -15.25 -9.74
N VAL A 144 -29.27 -15.12 -11.02
CA VAL A 144 -29.94 -14.22 -11.99
C VAL A 144 -31.44 -14.51 -12.09
N GLN A 145 -31.85 -15.78 -11.96
CA GLN A 145 -33.26 -16.16 -11.90
C GLN A 145 -33.94 -15.76 -10.57
N MET A 146 -33.21 -15.70 -9.46
CA MET A 146 -33.71 -15.26 -8.16
C MET A 146 -33.76 -13.73 -8.00
N VAL A 147 -32.90 -12.97 -8.69
CA VAL A 147 -32.91 -11.50 -8.66
C VAL A 147 -34.25 -10.94 -9.17
N GLN A 148 -34.89 -11.62 -10.12
CA GLN A 148 -36.24 -11.29 -10.61
C GLN A 148 -37.35 -11.53 -9.56
N LEU A 149 -37.12 -12.39 -8.56
CA LEU A 149 -38.15 -12.88 -7.63
C LEU A 149 -38.09 -12.25 -6.23
N ALA A 150 -36.94 -11.77 -5.79
CA ALA A 150 -36.75 -11.29 -4.42
C ALA A 150 -37.09 -9.78 -4.30
N GLY A 151 -38.37 -9.46 -4.06
CA GLY A 151 -38.88 -8.08 -3.90
C GLY A 151 -38.20 -7.20 -2.83
N VAL A 152 -37.38 -7.78 -1.95
CA VAL A 152 -36.51 -7.04 -1.00
C VAL A 152 -35.40 -6.28 -1.74
N TRP A 153 -34.87 -6.82 -2.85
CA TRP A 153 -33.92 -6.14 -3.71
C TRP A 153 -34.55 -4.93 -4.38
N THR A 154 -35.81 -5.04 -4.81
CA THR A 154 -36.55 -3.93 -5.39
C THR A 154 -36.72 -2.79 -4.40
N GLY A 155 -36.84 -3.04 -3.08
CA GLY A 155 -36.93 -1.97 -2.09
C GLY A 155 -35.64 -1.17 -1.89
N VAL A 156 -34.48 -1.84 -1.88
CA VAL A 156 -33.18 -1.23 -1.60
C VAL A 156 -32.47 -0.74 -2.87
N VAL A 157 -32.64 -1.46 -3.99
CA VAL A 157 -32.14 -1.07 -5.32
C VAL A 157 -33.10 -0.11 -6.01
N ALA A 158 -34.42 -0.34 -5.96
CA ALA A 158 -35.40 0.57 -6.59
C ALA A 158 -35.89 1.70 -5.68
N GLY A 159 -35.50 1.73 -4.39
CA GLY A 159 -35.78 2.84 -3.49
C GLY A 159 -35.04 4.13 -3.84
N ASN A 160 -34.09 4.09 -4.78
CA ASN A 160 -33.28 5.21 -5.28
C ASN A 160 -32.72 6.14 -4.19
N ARG A 161 -32.41 5.58 -3.01
CA ARG A 161 -31.88 6.34 -1.87
C ARG A 161 -30.44 5.93 -1.63
N ARG A 162 -29.56 6.93 -1.58
CA ARG A 162 -28.20 6.77 -1.08
C ARG A 162 -28.25 6.38 0.40
N ILE A 163 -27.47 5.38 0.80
CA ILE A 163 -27.34 4.99 2.22
C ILE A 163 -25.91 5.32 2.65
N PRO A 164 -25.72 6.35 3.49
CA PRO A 164 -24.40 6.67 4.03
C PRO A 164 -23.87 5.51 4.85
N HIS A 165 -22.61 5.14 4.63
CA HIS A 165 -21.95 4.01 5.27
C HIS A 165 -22.75 2.70 5.24
N GLY A 166 -23.51 2.49 4.16
CA GLY A 166 -24.40 1.33 4.04
C GLY A 166 -23.63 0.02 3.90
N TRP A 167 -22.46 0.05 3.25
CA TRP A 167 -21.69 -1.15 2.97
C TRP A 167 -20.96 -1.68 4.20
N ARG A 168 -21.02 -3.00 4.37
CA ARG A 168 -20.37 -3.75 5.44
C ARG A 168 -19.51 -4.82 4.82
N ILE A 169 -18.21 -4.70 4.99
CA ILE A 169 -17.25 -5.54 4.28
C ILE A 169 -16.17 -6.01 5.24
N ALA A 170 -15.91 -7.31 5.26
CA ALA A 170 -14.72 -7.85 5.91
C ALA A 170 -13.89 -8.63 4.90
N TYR A 171 -12.60 -8.31 4.83
CA TYR A 171 -11.67 -8.93 3.91
C TYR A 171 -10.26 -8.93 4.47
N ASP A 172 -9.44 -9.87 4.01
CA ASP A 172 -8.03 -9.91 4.34
C ASP A 172 -7.21 -9.33 3.19
N ALA A 173 -6.25 -8.50 3.53
CA ALA A 173 -5.39 -7.80 2.60
C ALA A 173 -3.93 -7.80 3.03
N GLY A 174 -3.05 -7.52 2.06
CA GLY A 174 -1.61 -7.47 2.25
C GLY A 174 -0.87 -8.65 1.64
N PHE A 175 0.45 -8.58 1.73
CA PHE A 175 1.36 -9.60 1.23
C PHE A 175 1.78 -10.55 2.36
N GLN A 176 2.09 -11.81 2.02
CA GLN A 176 2.86 -12.70 2.88
C GLN A 176 4.36 -12.40 2.74
N ASP A 177 4.85 -12.27 1.51
CA ASP A 177 6.19 -11.74 1.20
C ASP A 177 6.09 -10.85 -0.03
N VAL A 178 6.19 -9.53 0.18
CA VAL A 178 6.13 -8.54 -0.91
C VAL A 178 7.24 -8.72 -1.93
N ALA A 179 8.43 -9.19 -1.52
CA ALA A 179 9.56 -9.35 -2.42
C ALA A 179 9.39 -10.53 -3.37
N GLU A 180 8.60 -11.53 -2.97
CA GLU A 180 8.27 -12.69 -3.81
C GLU A 180 7.01 -12.46 -4.63
N GLU A 181 5.98 -11.85 -4.03
CA GLU A 181 4.69 -11.64 -4.68
C GLU A 181 4.69 -10.45 -5.66
N GLU A 182 5.36 -9.34 -5.32
CA GLU A 182 5.43 -8.12 -6.15
C GLU A 182 6.85 -7.50 -6.09
N PRO A 183 7.83 -8.11 -6.78
CA PRO A 183 9.25 -7.69 -6.71
C PRO A 183 9.48 -6.24 -7.13
N ASP A 184 8.70 -5.71 -8.09
CA ASP A 184 8.81 -4.31 -8.53
C ASP A 184 8.41 -3.33 -7.41
N LEU A 185 7.37 -3.69 -6.65
CA LEU A 185 6.94 -2.90 -5.49
C LEU A 185 7.97 -2.99 -4.37
N ALA A 186 8.48 -4.19 -4.09
CA ALA A 186 9.54 -4.37 -3.10
C ALA A 186 10.79 -3.54 -3.44
N TRP A 187 11.18 -3.49 -4.73
CA TRP A 187 12.24 -2.61 -5.21
C TRP A 187 11.92 -1.14 -4.92
N ALA A 188 10.70 -0.67 -5.20
CA ALA A 188 10.31 0.71 -4.99
C ALA A 188 10.31 1.11 -3.50
N VAL A 189 9.87 0.21 -2.62
CA VAL A 189 9.97 0.44 -1.16
C VAL A 189 11.42 0.49 -0.71
N ALA A 190 12.26 -0.44 -1.17
CA ALA A 190 13.69 -0.46 -0.85
C ALA A 190 14.41 0.81 -1.36
N ALA A 191 14.12 1.23 -2.59
CA ALA A 191 14.67 2.44 -3.18
C ALA A 191 14.33 3.67 -2.33
N ARG A 192 13.07 3.80 -1.90
CA ARG A 192 12.63 4.87 -1.01
C ARG A 192 13.37 4.84 0.33
N ALA A 193 13.48 3.68 0.97
CA ALA A 193 14.21 3.54 2.22
C ALA A 193 15.67 3.98 2.07
N VAL A 194 16.33 3.58 0.98
CA VAL A 194 17.72 3.93 0.69
C VAL A 194 17.89 5.42 0.42
N ILE A 195 16.98 6.05 -0.34
CA ILE A 195 17.00 7.51 -0.57
C ILE A 195 17.02 8.27 0.77
N LEU A 196 16.26 7.82 1.77
CA LEU A 196 16.24 8.43 3.10
C LEU A 196 17.55 8.22 3.89
N LEU A 197 18.25 7.10 3.64
CA LEU A 197 19.47 6.72 4.35
C LEU A 197 20.73 7.36 3.75
N LEU A 198 20.79 7.57 2.44
CA LEU A 198 22.02 7.96 1.73
C LEU A 198 22.69 9.24 2.28
N PRO A 199 21.96 10.31 2.65
CA PRO A 199 22.58 11.48 3.27
C PRO A 199 23.23 11.15 4.62
N THR A 200 22.55 10.36 5.45
CA THR A 200 23.07 9.94 6.77
C THR A 200 24.32 9.06 6.61
N LEU A 201 24.32 8.15 5.65
CA LEU A 201 25.48 7.30 5.35
C LEU A 201 26.66 8.12 4.82
N ALA A 202 26.41 9.16 4.01
CA ALA A 202 27.46 10.07 3.58
C ALA A 202 28.03 10.87 4.74
N MET A 203 27.18 11.42 5.62
CA MET A 203 27.61 12.13 6.83
C MET A 203 28.40 11.23 7.78
N LEU A 204 28.09 9.94 7.84
CA LEU A 204 28.84 8.98 8.65
C LEU A 204 30.31 8.88 8.20
N GLN A 205 30.57 8.91 6.89
CA GLN A 205 31.91 8.85 6.32
C GLN A 205 32.62 10.22 6.36
N GLU A 206 31.95 11.24 5.85
CA GLU A 206 32.51 12.55 5.53
C GLU A 206 32.37 13.55 6.69
N GLY A 207 31.55 13.26 7.70
CA GLY A 207 31.15 14.25 8.69
C GLY A 207 30.24 15.31 8.07
N ALA A 208 30.09 16.46 8.72
CA ALA A 208 29.24 17.54 8.22
C ALA A 208 29.84 18.28 7.00
N LEU A 209 31.13 18.10 6.72
CA LEU A 209 31.88 18.74 5.63
C LEU A 209 32.66 17.68 4.85
N GLY A 210 32.35 17.49 3.58
CA GLY A 210 33.12 16.66 2.66
C GLY A 210 34.31 17.43 2.11
N SER A 211 35.43 16.74 1.90
CA SER A 211 36.65 17.34 1.33
C SER A 211 37.21 16.48 0.20
N GLU A 212 37.50 17.10 -0.94
CA GLU A 212 38.22 16.48 -2.04
C GLU A 212 39.55 17.20 -2.27
N SER A 213 40.63 16.43 -2.34
CA SER A 213 41.95 16.92 -2.72
C SER A 213 42.37 16.28 -4.03
N VAL A 214 42.39 17.07 -5.11
CA VAL A 214 42.99 16.65 -6.38
C VAL A 214 44.38 17.24 -6.44
N SER A 215 45.39 16.37 -6.51
CA SER A 215 46.80 16.76 -6.62
C SER A 215 47.32 16.25 -7.95
N VAL A 216 47.61 17.16 -8.88
CA VAL A 216 48.27 16.85 -10.15
C VAL A 216 49.51 17.74 -10.23
N ASP A 217 50.68 17.09 -10.23
CA ASP A 217 52.00 17.68 -10.48
C ASP A 217 52.28 19.00 -9.71
N GLY A 218 52.24 18.92 -8.37
CA GLY A 218 52.62 20.04 -7.48
C GLY A 218 51.53 21.09 -7.23
N LEU A 219 50.40 21.05 -7.94
CA LEU A 219 49.22 21.87 -7.66
C LEU A 219 48.21 21.05 -6.85
N SER A 220 48.08 21.38 -5.56
CA SER A 220 47.04 20.84 -4.69
C SER A 220 45.86 21.80 -4.65
N GLN A 221 44.68 21.35 -5.08
CA GLN A 221 43.43 22.06 -4.81
C GLN A 221 42.58 21.25 -3.84
N SER A 222 42.36 21.82 -2.65
CA SER A 222 41.38 21.34 -1.68
C SER A 222 40.04 22.03 -1.91
N ARG A 223 38.99 21.27 -2.21
CA ARG A 223 37.60 21.75 -2.23
C ARG A 223 36.87 21.15 -1.05
N SER A 224 36.28 22.01 -0.22
CA SER A 224 35.38 21.60 0.87
C SER A 224 33.95 21.94 0.49
N TYR A 225 33.02 21.02 0.74
CA TYR A 225 31.59 21.23 0.49
C TYR A 225 30.77 20.74 1.69
N PRO A 226 29.66 21.42 2.03
CA PRO A 226 28.77 20.96 3.08
C PRO A 226 28.04 19.68 2.66
N VAL A 227 28.04 18.68 3.54
CA VAL A 227 27.21 17.48 3.35
C VAL A 227 25.79 17.84 3.74
N SER A 228 24.85 17.65 2.82
CA SER A 228 23.44 17.99 2.99
C SER A 228 22.54 16.91 2.38
N ALA A 229 21.23 17.03 2.60
CA ALA A 229 20.25 16.09 2.05
C ALA A 229 20.29 15.96 0.52
N THR A 230 20.78 16.97 -0.20
CA THR A 230 20.82 17.01 -1.67
C THR A 230 22.23 17.09 -2.26
N SER A 231 23.24 17.31 -1.43
CA SER A 231 24.64 17.41 -1.85
C SER A 231 25.53 16.61 -0.91
N HIS A 232 25.92 15.43 -1.37
CA HIS A 232 26.80 14.48 -0.71
C HIS A 232 27.39 13.53 -1.77
N ARG A 233 28.41 12.76 -1.42
CA ARG A 233 29.09 11.85 -2.38
C ARG A 233 28.17 10.85 -3.09
N TYR A 234 27.08 10.44 -2.44
CA TYR A 234 26.11 9.50 -3.02
C TYR A 234 24.95 10.17 -3.74
N SER A 235 24.92 11.50 -3.88
CA SER A 235 23.82 12.22 -4.54
C SER A 235 23.55 11.74 -5.98
N PRO A 236 24.55 11.43 -6.84
CA PRO A 236 24.26 10.88 -8.17
C PRO A 236 23.47 9.57 -8.13
N TYR A 237 23.76 8.70 -7.16
CA TYR A 237 23.04 7.45 -6.96
C TYR A 237 21.63 7.70 -6.39
N GLN A 238 21.50 8.59 -5.42
CA GLN A 238 20.20 9.02 -4.89
C GLN A 238 19.29 9.54 -6.01
N THR A 239 19.79 10.44 -6.86
CA THR A 239 19.02 10.99 -8.00
C THR A 239 18.59 9.90 -8.99
N ALA A 240 19.43 8.88 -9.22
CA ALA A 240 19.07 7.75 -10.07
C ALA A 240 17.93 6.91 -9.47
N LEU A 241 17.97 6.67 -8.14
CA LEU A 241 16.90 5.99 -7.42
C LEU A 241 15.60 6.81 -7.41
N GLU A 242 15.68 8.12 -7.18
CA GLU A 242 14.52 9.01 -7.19
C GLU A 242 13.80 9.00 -8.54
N ARG A 243 14.55 9.05 -9.65
CA ARG A 243 13.98 8.93 -11.00
C ARG A 243 13.32 7.58 -11.23
N GLY A 244 14.00 6.49 -10.88
CA GLY A 244 13.43 5.15 -11.03
C GLY A 244 12.17 4.94 -10.19
N LEU A 245 12.14 5.50 -8.97
CA LEU A 245 10.96 5.51 -8.12
C LEU A 245 9.83 6.33 -8.75
N GLU A 246 10.13 7.52 -9.29
CA GLU A 246 9.12 8.34 -9.98
C GLU A 246 8.50 7.61 -11.19
N ASP A 247 9.33 6.98 -12.02
CA ASP A 247 8.87 6.20 -13.18
C ASP A 247 8.02 5.00 -12.76
N PHE A 248 8.41 4.31 -11.68
CA PHE A 248 7.60 3.25 -11.08
C PHE A 248 6.24 3.79 -10.62
N LEU A 249 6.21 4.90 -9.88
CA LEU A 249 4.96 5.48 -9.38
C LEU A 249 4.02 5.91 -10.52
N ARG A 250 4.57 6.46 -11.61
CA ARG A 250 3.82 6.84 -12.81
C ARG A 250 3.16 5.65 -13.49
N THR A 251 3.79 4.48 -13.49
CA THR A 251 3.35 3.30 -14.24
C THR A 251 2.57 2.32 -13.37
N TYR A 252 3.09 1.95 -12.21
CA TYR A 252 2.52 0.93 -11.33
C TYR A 252 1.14 1.34 -10.84
N PHE A 253 0.96 2.56 -10.31
CA PHE A 253 -0.34 2.99 -9.77
C PHE A 253 -1.27 3.61 -10.82
N SER A 254 -0.78 3.97 -12.01
CA SER A 254 -1.67 4.32 -13.12
C SER A 254 -2.33 3.10 -13.75
N ILE A 255 -1.67 1.94 -13.72
CA ILE A 255 -2.15 0.66 -14.28
C ILE A 255 -2.78 -0.24 -13.20
N LYS A 256 -2.23 -0.27 -11.99
CA LYS A 256 -2.59 -1.16 -10.86
C LYS A 256 -3.12 -0.41 -9.61
N GLY A 257 -3.25 0.91 -9.63
CA GLY A 257 -3.65 1.68 -8.44
C GLY A 257 -5.09 2.19 -8.48
N PRO A 258 -5.78 2.28 -7.33
CA PRO A 258 -6.88 3.22 -7.22
C PRO A 258 -6.27 4.63 -7.33
N ARG A 259 -6.59 5.37 -8.40
CA ARG A 259 -6.46 6.83 -8.33
C ARG A 259 -7.38 7.30 -7.22
N PHE A 260 -6.82 7.62 -6.05
CA PHE A 260 -7.46 8.49 -5.07
C PHE A 260 -7.32 9.91 -5.62
N PHE A 261 -8.25 10.30 -6.49
CA PHE A 261 -8.52 11.73 -6.61
C PHE A 261 -9.33 12.10 -5.37
N SER A 262 -8.71 12.83 -4.45
CA SER A 262 -9.45 13.60 -3.46
C SER A 262 -9.95 14.88 -4.13
N ALA A 263 -11.23 15.18 -3.91
CA ALA A 263 -12.03 16.32 -4.38
C ALA A 263 -12.48 16.27 -5.85
#